data_AF-A0A974UG28-F1
#
_entry.id   AF-A0A974UG28-F1
#
_cell.length_a   1.000
_cell.length_b   1.000
_cell.length_c   1.000
_cell.angle_alpha   90.00
_cell.angle_beta   90.00
_cell.angle_gamma   90.00
#
_symmetry.space_group_name_H-M   'P 1'
#
loop_
_entity.id
_entity.type
_entity.pdbx_description
1 polymer ?
#
loop_
_entity_poly.entity_id
_entity_poly.type
_entity_poly.pdbx_seq_one_letter_code
_entity_poly.pdbx_strand_id
1 'polypeptide(L)'
;MAKELLTRCGYRCDLCLAYAENIKVNDQRELLSEGWQKIFGIDLQPEEIYCEGCLTCSSDPILVDKGCPVRPCVISKGIENCAQCDDYPCEILETRLVRYEDWVEKVPFTLSRSDRKNFIKPYENVERLKALREKYPEHSRMFNKMIVPEYDDLRLFLGDSDIISKWDEIHNYLKSHYDLSTIIRFGGKDYGWGINYRKGSKSIISYHPERHSFTVLLVFGKKELEMIEGLKEKISEKMVTQINNTHQYHDGKWVWARVDETTEIDDFKILLGVKRNPEK
;
A
#
# COMPACT_ATOMS: atom_id res chain seq x y z
N MET A 1 -3.69 -16.08 17.14
CA MET A 1 -2.33 -15.69 16.70
C MET A 1 -2.33 -14.20 16.46
N ALA A 2 -1.37 -13.45 17.01
CA ALA A 2 -1.25 -12.02 16.73
C ALA A 2 -1.08 -11.79 15.22
N LYS A 3 -1.71 -10.74 14.70
CA LYS A 3 -1.63 -10.38 13.28
C LYS A 3 -0.20 -9.93 12.98
N GLU A 4 0.38 -10.46 11.90
CA GLU A 4 1.70 -10.05 11.40
C GLU A 4 1.78 -8.52 11.20
N LEU A 5 2.78 -7.90 11.82
CA LEU A 5 3.02 -6.46 11.80
C LEU A 5 4.36 -6.17 11.10
N LEU A 6 4.28 -5.97 9.79
CA LEU A 6 5.45 -5.66 8.97
C LEU A 6 5.73 -4.16 8.95
N THR A 7 7.01 -3.80 9.06
CA THR A 7 7.52 -2.44 8.90
C THR A 7 7.84 -2.13 7.42
N ARG A 8 8.28 -0.89 7.17
CA ARG A 8 8.69 -0.42 5.84
C ARG A 8 9.84 -1.20 5.22
N CYS A 9 10.76 -1.74 6.02
CA CYS A 9 11.84 -2.60 5.56
C CYS A 9 11.53 -4.09 5.70
N GLY A 10 10.29 -4.49 6.04
CA GLY A 10 9.93 -5.91 6.20
C GLY A 10 10.31 -6.55 7.55
N TYR A 11 10.81 -5.78 8.52
CA TYR A 11 10.93 -6.26 9.91
C TYR A 11 9.55 -6.50 10.54
N ARG A 12 9.49 -7.38 11.53
CA ARG A 12 8.29 -7.80 12.26
C ARG A 12 8.26 -7.17 13.65
N CYS A 13 7.54 -6.05 13.80
CA CYS A 13 7.38 -5.40 15.11
C CYS A 13 6.62 -6.29 16.09
N ASP A 14 5.70 -7.14 15.64
CA ASP A 14 4.98 -8.09 16.50
C ASP A 14 5.87 -9.18 17.11
N LEU A 15 7.12 -9.32 16.66
CA LEU A 15 8.12 -10.22 17.24
C LEU A 15 9.24 -9.48 17.97
N CYS A 16 9.34 -8.15 17.83
CA CYS A 16 10.46 -7.35 18.30
C CYS A 16 10.29 -6.98 19.77
N LEU A 17 11.27 -7.33 20.61
CA LEU A 17 11.23 -7.02 22.05
C LEU A 17 11.39 -5.52 22.36
N ALA A 18 11.86 -4.71 21.40
CA ALA A 18 11.94 -3.24 21.55
C ALA A 18 10.62 -2.53 21.24
N TYR A 19 9.64 -3.22 20.65
CA TYR A 19 8.38 -2.60 20.26
C TYR A 19 7.52 -2.27 21.48
N ALA A 20 7.05 -1.03 21.58
CA ALA A 20 6.34 -0.48 22.74
C ALA A 20 5.16 -1.36 23.19
N GLU A 21 4.36 -1.88 22.25
CA GLU A 21 3.23 -2.75 22.59
C GLU A 21 3.67 -4.11 23.14
N ASN A 22 4.81 -4.63 22.70
CA ASN A 22 5.33 -5.90 23.23
C ASN A 22 5.91 -5.69 24.64
N ILE A 23 6.58 -4.56 24.89
CA ILE A 23 7.09 -4.19 26.22
C ILE A 23 5.94 -4.09 27.24
N LYS A 24 4.81 -3.47 26.86
CA LYS A 24 3.61 -3.37 27.70
C LYS A 24 3.05 -4.75 28.08
N VAL A 25 3.18 -5.74 27.20
CA VAL A 25 2.68 -7.11 27.43
C VAL A 25 3.67 -7.93 28.26
N ASN A 26 4.96 -7.86 27.93
CA ASN A 26 6.02 -8.55 28.62
C ASN A 26 7.34 -7.81 28.40
N ASP A 27 7.81 -7.10 29.42
CA ASP A 27 9.06 -6.37 29.34
C ASP A 27 10.25 -7.33 29.33
N GLN A 28 10.98 -7.37 28.21
CA GLN A 28 12.15 -8.21 28.02
C GLN A 28 13.35 -7.40 27.50
N ARG A 29 13.43 -6.12 27.88
CA ARG A 29 14.48 -5.22 27.41
C ARG A 29 15.87 -5.61 27.89
N GLU A 30 16.00 -6.15 29.10
CA GLU A 30 17.26 -6.74 29.61
C GLU A 30 17.76 -7.85 28.68
N LEU A 31 16.90 -8.83 28.39
CA LEU A 31 17.21 -9.93 27.47
C LEU A 31 17.58 -9.42 26.07
N LEU A 32 16.88 -8.39 25.58
CA LEU A 32 17.16 -7.82 24.26
C LEU A 32 18.50 -7.08 24.23
N SER A 33 18.81 -6.29 25.25
CA SER A 33 20.08 -5.58 25.41
C SER A 33 21.27 -6.57 25.35
N GLU A 34 21.23 -7.62 26.18
CA GLU A 34 22.25 -8.67 26.17
C GLU A 34 22.38 -9.35 24.79
N GLY A 35 21.25 -9.68 24.16
CA GLY A 35 21.22 -10.34 22.86
C GLY A 35 21.77 -9.45 21.73
N TRP A 36 21.44 -8.17 21.73
CA TRP A 36 21.92 -7.17 20.78
C TRP A 36 23.42 -6.91 20.93
N GLN A 37 23.92 -6.80 22.17
CA GLN A 37 25.36 -6.67 22.41
C GLN A 37 26.10 -7.93 21.95
N LYS A 38 25.59 -9.12 22.31
CA LYS A 38 26.20 -10.42 21.99
C LYS A 38 26.27 -10.69 20.47
N ILE A 39 25.21 -10.40 19.72
CA ILE A 39 25.10 -10.81 18.31
C ILE A 39 25.47 -9.67 17.36
N PHE A 40 25.05 -8.44 17.66
CA PHE A 40 25.19 -7.29 16.78
C PHE A 40 26.27 -6.29 17.26
N GLY A 41 26.81 -6.47 18.47
CA GLY A 41 27.74 -5.52 19.07
C GLY A 41 27.09 -4.18 19.46
N ILE A 42 25.75 -4.14 19.55
CA ILE A 42 25.00 -2.93 19.88
C ILE A 42 24.89 -2.84 21.41
N ASP A 43 25.54 -1.84 21.99
CA ASP A 43 25.51 -1.54 23.42
C ASP A 43 24.43 -0.49 23.70
N LEU A 44 23.27 -0.93 24.17
CA LEU A 44 22.14 -0.09 24.58
C LEU A 44 21.62 -0.60 25.92
N GLN A 45 21.47 0.30 26.88
CA GLN A 45 20.87 -0.05 28.17
C GLN A 45 19.37 -0.34 28.00
N PRO A 46 18.76 -1.21 28.83
CA PRO A 46 17.34 -1.53 28.73
C PRO A 46 16.41 -0.31 28.72
N GLU A 47 16.78 0.76 29.44
CA GLU A 47 16.03 2.02 29.50
C GLU A 47 16.04 2.78 28.16
N GLU A 48 17.04 2.57 27.32
CA GLU A 48 17.17 3.17 25.99
C GLU A 48 16.39 2.39 24.91
N ILE A 49 15.95 1.17 25.23
CA ILE A 49 15.25 0.28 24.30
C ILE A 49 13.75 0.57 24.35
N TYR A 50 13.29 1.49 23.51
CA TYR A 50 11.87 1.76 23.31
C TYR A 50 11.59 2.19 21.87
N CYS A 51 10.62 1.56 21.20
CA CYS A 51 10.29 1.85 19.81
C CYS A 51 8.77 1.82 19.59
N GLU A 52 8.20 2.95 19.17
CA GLU A 52 6.79 3.08 18.78
C GLU A 52 6.48 2.45 17.41
N GLY A 53 7.51 1.99 16.70
CA GLY A 53 7.39 1.30 15.43
C GLY A 53 7.32 2.25 14.23
N CYS A 54 7.79 1.75 13.08
CA CYS A 54 7.98 2.56 11.87
C CYS A 54 6.68 3.11 11.24
N LEU A 55 5.54 2.46 11.53
CA LEU A 55 4.24 2.73 10.92
C LEU A 55 3.34 3.66 11.75
N THR A 56 3.84 4.17 12.88
CA THR A 56 3.13 5.18 13.66
C THR A 56 2.81 6.43 12.84
N CYS A 57 1.64 7.02 13.07
CA CYS A 57 1.22 8.29 12.49
C CYS A 57 1.75 9.50 13.28
N SER A 58 2.50 9.29 14.37
CA SER A 58 3.12 10.38 15.13
C SER A 58 4.10 11.15 14.25
N SER A 59 4.06 12.49 14.35
CA SER A 59 5.02 13.38 13.68
C SER A 59 6.41 13.31 14.29
N ASP A 60 6.52 12.96 15.57
CA ASP A 60 7.78 12.80 16.29
C ASP A 60 7.79 11.46 17.06
N PRO A 61 8.00 10.34 16.35
CA PRO A 61 7.94 9.03 16.98
C PRO A 61 9.24 8.67 17.69
N ILE A 62 9.12 8.01 18.84
CA ILE A 62 10.27 7.44 19.54
C ILE A 62 10.67 6.14 18.82
N LEU A 63 11.81 6.17 18.12
CA LEU A 63 12.34 5.03 17.39
C LEU A 63 13.73 4.64 17.93
N VAL A 64 13.95 3.33 18.08
CA VAL A 64 15.25 2.81 18.54
C VAL A 64 16.35 3.00 17.49
N ASP A 65 16.04 2.82 16.19
CA ASP A 65 16.96 3.15 15.09
C ASP A 65 16.75 4.61 14.66
N LYS A 66 17.45 5.53 15.33
CA LYS A 66 17.41 6.98 15.06
C LYS A 66 18.01 7.35 13.69
N GLY A 67 18.83 6.48 13.11
CA GLY A 67 19.55 6.71 11.86
C GLY A 67 18.98 5.94 10.67
N CYS A 68 17.75 5.44 10.76
CA CYS A 68 17.14 4.61 9.71
C CYS A 68 16.98 5.37 8.38
N PRO A 69 17.69 4.99 7.29
CA PRO A 69 17.54 5.65 6.00
C PRO A 69 16.29 5.18 5.24
N VAL A 70 15.74 4.02 5.61
CA VAL A 70 14.62 3.38 4.90
C VAL A 70 13.30 4.08 5.18
N ARG A 71 13.02 4.46 6.44
CA ARG A 71 11.74 5.10 6.81
C ARG A 71 11.46 6.38 6.02
N PRO A 72 12.35 7.39 6.00
CA PRO A 72 12.11 8.61 5.24
C PRO A 72 12.03 8.34 3.74
N CYS A 73 12.87 7.45 3.20
CA CYS A 73 12.85 7.08 1.78
C CYS A 73 11.51 6.48 1.33
N VAL A 74 10.96 5.54 2.11
CA VAL A 74 9.65 4.92 1.81
C VAL A 74 8.52 5.94 1.90
N ILE A 75 8.55 6.84 2.89
CA ILE A 75 7.55 7.91 3.05
C ILE A 75 7.63 8.89 1.88
N SER A 76 8.83 9.35 1.50
CA SER A 76 9.00 10.31 0.40
C SER A 76 8.61 9.75 -0.96
N LYS A 77 8.77 8.43 -1.15
CA LYS A 77 8.29 7.72 -2.35
C LYS A 77 6.79 7.42 -2.32
N GLY A 78 6.09 7.68 -1.21
CA GLY A 78 4.67 7.40 -1.04
C GLY A 78 4.30 5.92 -1.07
N ILE A 79 5.24 5.01 -0.83
CA ILE A 79 5.00 3.56 -0.83
C ILE A 79 4.81 3.02 0.59
N GLU A 80 4.20 1.84 0.76
CA GLU A 80 3.96 1.28 2.09
C GLU A 80 5.21 0.62 2.67
N ASN A 81 5.99 -0.03 1.82
CA ASN A 81 7.20 -0.75 2.19
C ASN A 81 8.12 -0.96 0.98
N CYS A 82 9.36 -1.37 1.23
CA CYS A 82 10.39 -1.50 0.20
C CYS A 82 10.08 -2.54 -0.87
N ALA A 83 9.18 -3.50 -0.64
CA ALA A 83 8.75 -4.44 -1.67
C ALA A 83 8.04 -3.72 -2.81
N GLN A 84 7.50 -2.51 -2.59
CA GLN A 84 6.86 -1.72 -3.64
C GLN A 84 7.84 -0.79 -4.36
N CYS A 85 9.14 -0.78 -4.00
CA CYS A 85 10.12 0.09 -4.63
C CYS A 85 10.48 -0.42 -6.04
N ASP A 86 10.62 0.52 -6.98
CA ASP A 86 10.98 0.22 -8.37
C ASP A 86 12.45 -0.19 -8.48
N ASP A 87 13.31 0.48 -7.68
CA ASP A 87 14.74 0.18 -7.58
C ASP A 87 15.06 -1.04 -6.70
N TYR A 88 14.11 -1.94 -6.42
CA TYR A 88 14.33 -3.03 -5.45
C TYR A 88 15.25 -4.15 -5.99
N PRO A 89 16.21 -4.65 -5.20
CA PRO A 89 16.70 -4.06 -3.94
C PRO A 89 17.60 -2.85 -4.23
N CYS A 90 17.42 -1.76 -3.49
CA CYS A 90 18.23 -0.54 -3.65
C CYS A 90 19.29 -0.43 -2.56
N GLU A 91 20.32 0.38 -2.79
CA GLU A 91 21.43 0.60 -1.86
C GLU A 91 20.96 0.98 -0.44
N ILE A 92 19.91 1.80 -0.33
CA ILE A 92 19.32 2.19 0.96
C ILE A 92 18.77 0.97 1.71
N LEU A 93 18.04 0.09 1.02
CA LEU A 93 17.48 -1.12 1.62
C LEU A 93 18.57 -2.12 1.99
N GLU A 94 19.62 -2.24 1.19
CA GLU A 94 20.72 -3.18 1.44
C GLU A 94 21.38 -2.95 2.81
N THR A 95 21.44 -1.70 3.28
CA THR A 95 21.92 -1.36 4.64
C THR A 95 21.07 -1.91 5.80
N ARG A 96 19.89 -2.49 5.49
CA ARG A 96 18.93 -3.03 6.46
C ARG A 96 18.47 -4.45 6.10
N LEU A 97 19.14 -5.14 5.17
CA LEU A 97 18.82 -6.54 4.88
C LEU A 97 19.42 -7.45 5.94
N VAL A 98 18.59 -8.39 6.42
CA VAL A 98 19.01 -9.39 7.41
C VAL A 98 18.60 -10.77 6.91
N ARG A 99 19.60 -11.65 6.77
CA ARG A 99 19.43 -13.10 6.63
C ARG A 99 20.00 -13.77 7.86
N TYR A 100 19.42 -14.89 8.27
CA TYR A 100 19.93 -15.62 9.42
C TYR A 100 21.30 -16.23 9.13
N GLU A 101 21.49 -16.70 7.91
CA GLU A 101 22.71 -17.33 7.41
C GLU A 101 23.90 -16.36 7.52
N ASP A 102 23.71 -15.08 7.16
CA ASP A 102 24.74 -14.04 7.30
C ASP A 102 25.23 -13.92 8.74
N TRP A 103 24.37 -14.12 9.74
CA TRP A 103 24.76 -14.04 11.15
C TRP A 103 25.42 -15.33 11.65
N VAL A 104 25.02 -16.49 11.14
CA VAL A 104 25.68 -17.77 11.45
C VAL A 104 27.17 -17.74 11.08
N GLU A 105 27.51 -17.08 9.98
CA GLU A 105 28.90 -16.94 9.52
C GLU A 105 29.69 -15.84 10.26
N LYS A 106 29.00 -14.77 10.70
CA LYS A 106 29.64 -13.60 11.32
C LYS A 106 30.00 -13.77 12.79
N VAL A 107 29.20 -14.52 13.56
CA VAL A 107 29.44 -14.64 15.00
C VAL A 107 30.43 -15.78 15.32
N PRO A 108 31.30 -15.64 16.33
CA PRO A 108 32.29 -16.66 16.67
C PRO A 108 31.73 -17.83 17.50
N PHE A 109 30.41 -17.92 17.66
CA PHE A 109 29.74 -18.90 18.50
C PHE A 109 28.51 -19.50 17.81
N THR A 110 28.04 -20.65 18.30
CA THR A 110 26.84 -21.29 17.76
C THR A 110 25.58 -20.54 18.20
N LEU A 111 24.78 -20.07 17.24
CA LEU A 111 23.48 -19.47 17.49
C LEU A 111 22.46 -20.53 17.93
N SER A 112 21.84 -20.32 19.09
CA SER A 112 20.76 -21.16 19.57
C SER A 112 19.43 -20.85 18.87
N ARG A 113 18.45 -21.75 19.02
CA ARG A 113 17.07 -21.47 18.57
C ARG A 113 16.46 -20.23 19.24
N SER A 114 16.83 -19.98 20.50
CA SER A 114 16.37 -18.80 21.25
C SER A 114 16.99 -17.52 20.69
N ASP A 115 18.29 -17.56 20.36
CA ASP A 115 18.99 -16.42 19.77
C ASP A 115 18.33 -16.00 18.46
N ARG A 116 18.07 -16.96 17.55
CA ARG A 116 17.36 -16.66 16.30
C ARG A 116 15.97 -16.12 16.59
N LYS A 117 15.19 -16.76 17.45
CA LYS A 117 13.79 -16.39 17.72
C LYS A 117 13.66 -14.95 18.23
N ASN A 118 14.50 -14.56 19.19
CA ASN A 118 14.33 -13.30 19.92
C ASN A 118 15.09 -12.15 19.27
N PHE A 119 16.24 -12.44 18.65
CA PHE A 119 17.18 -11.37 18.25
C PHE A 119 17.37 -11.24 16.74
N ILE A 120 17.13 -12.28 15.94
CA ILE A 120 17.38 -12.22 14.48
C ILE A 120 16.06 -12.28 13.70
N LYS A 121 15.15 -13.18 14.06
CA LYS A 121 13.87 -13.43 13.39
C LYS A 121 12.98 -12.20 13.24
N PRO A 122 12.89 -11.28 14.22
CA PRO A 122 12.15 -10.04 14.04
C PRO A 122 12.69 -9.21 12.86
N TYR A 123 13.97 -9.32 12.54
CA TYR A 123 14.64 -8.52 11.52
C TYR A 123 14.86 -9.25 10.19
N GLU A 124 14.72 -10.59 10.12
CA GLU A 124 14.81 -11.37 8.86
C GLU A 124 13.82 -10.89 7.77
N ASN A 125 14.24 -10.00 6.87
CA ASN A 125 13.32 -9.34 5.94
C ASN A 125 13.46 -9.76 4.49
N VAL A 126 14.57 -10.36 4.09
CA VAL A 126 14.85 -10.66 2.67
C VAL A 126 13.74 -11.52 2.05
N GLU A 127 13.45 -12.68 2.65
CA GLU A 127 12.43 -13.59 2.12
C GLU A 127 11.01 -13.02 2.29
N ARG A 128 10.77 -12.19 3.30
CA ARG A 128 9.46 -11.52 3.49
C ARG A 128 9.20 -10.49 2.39
N LEU A 129 10.20 -9.67 2.08
CA LEU A 129 10.10 -8.67 1.03
C LEU A 129 9.97 -9.32 -0.35
N LYS A 130 10.73 -10.39 -0.63
CA LYS A 130 10.55 -11.19 -1.86
C LYS A 130 9.13 -11.75 -1.97
N ALA A 131 8.62 -12.40 -0.93
CA ALA A 131 7.26 -12.93 -0.93
C ALA A 131 6.19 -11.84 -1.12
N LEU A 132 6.39 -10.64 -0.56
CA LEU A 132 5.51 -9.50 -0.80
C LEU A 132 5.52 -9.05 -2.27
N ARG A 133 6.70 -9.02 -2.92
CA ARG A 133 6.83 -8.68 -4.34
C ARG A 133 6.18 -9.70 -5.26
N GLU A 134 6.39 -10.98 -4.98
CA GLU A 134 5.79 -12.08 -5.73
C GLU A 134 4.25 -12.05 -5.60
N LYS A 135 3.76 -11.74 -4.40
CA LYS A 135 2.32 -11.65 -4.14
C LYS A 135 1.66 -10.44 -4.79
N TYR A 136 2.37 -9.30 -4.86
CA TYR A 136 1.86 -8.04 -5.38
C TYR A 136 2.86 -7.45 -6.38
N PRO A 137 2.84 -7.93 -7.64
CA PRO A 137 3.80 -7.53 -8.68
C PRO A 137 3.47 -6.11 -9.23
N GLU A 138 3.71 -5.88 -10.51
CA GLU A 138 3.65 -4.60 -11.25
C GLU A 138 2.50 -3.64 -10.84
N HIS A 139 1.34 -4.15 -10.44
CA HIS A 139 0.18 -3.36 -10.01
C HIS A 139 -0.15 -3.51 -8.50
N SER A 140 0.88 -3.47 -7.65
CA SER A 140 0.70 -3.49 -6.20
C SER A 140 -0.17 -2.32 -5.73
N ARG A 141 -1.04 -2.55 -4.73
CA ARG A 141 -1.92 -1.52 -4.16
C ARG A 141 -1.52 -1.18 -2.73
N MET A 142 -2.20 -0.17 -2.18
CA MET A 142 -2.07 0.22 -0.77
C MET A 142 -2.90 -0.73 0.13
N PHE A 143 -2.28 -1.78 0.69
CA PHE A 143 -2.96 -2.81 1.49
C PHE A 143 -2.79 -2.65 3.01
N ASN A 144 -1.90 -1.76 3.45
CA ASN A 144 -1.58 -1.56 4.84
C ASN A 144 -2.59 -0.64 5.53
N LYS A 145 -3.55 -1.27 6.21
CA LYS A 145 -4.62 -0.59 6.97
C LYS A 145 -4.14 0.31 8.12
N MET A 146 -2.86 0.20 8.53
CA MET A 146 -2.31 1.06 9.59
C MET A 146 -1.76 2.37 9.04
N ILE A 147 -1.52 2.43 7.73
CA ILE A 147 -1.19 3.67 7.03
C ILE A 147 -2.50 4.16 6.43
N VAL A 148 -3.12 5.15 7.06
CA VAL A 148 -4.36 5.77 6.55
C VAL A 148 -3.95 6.89 5.59
N PRO A 149 -4.21 6.76 4.28
CA PRO A 149 -3.77 7.75 3.31
C PRO A 149 -4.73 8.96 3.26
N GLU A 150 -4.15 10.12 3.01
CA GLU A 150 -4.83 11.29 2.51
C GLU A 150 -4.90 11.26 0.97
N TYR A 151 -5.55 12.25 0.36
CA TYR A 151 -5.71 12.29 -1.10
C TYR A 151 -4.37 12.34 -1.84
N ASP A 152 -3.44 13.16 -1.36
CA ASP A 152 -2.12 13.30 -1.99
C ASP A 152 -1.26 12.04 -1.85
N ASP A 153 -1.46 11.24 -0.80
CA ASP A 153 -0.80 9.93 -0.68
C ASP A 153 -1.26 8.96 -1.78
N LEU A 154 -2.55 8.98 -2.15
CA LEU A 154 -3.07 8.15 -3.24
C LEU A 154 -2.41 8.51 -4.57
N ARG A 155 -2.19 9.82 -4.81
CA ARG A 155 -1.52 10.34 -6.01
C ARG A 155 -0.03 10.01 -6.01
N LEU A 156 0.65 10.26 -4.89
CA LEU A 156 2.08 9.99 -4.75
C LEU A 156 2.39 8.51 -4.94
N PHE A 157 1.53 7.61 -4.46
CA PHE A 157 1.69 6.15 -4.62
C PHE A 157 1.73 5.70 -6.09
N LEU A 158 1.07 6.41 -7.00
CA LEU A 158 1.07 6.06 -8.43
C LEU A 158 2.51 6.06 -8.98
N GLY A 159 3.33 7.04 -8.56
CA GLY A 159 4.76 7.11 -8.82
C GLY A 159 5.17 7.47 -10.26
N ASP A 160 4.21 7.54 -11.19
CA ASP A 160 4.42 7.89 -12.60
C ASP A 160 3.66 9.18 -12.93
N SER A 161 4.34 10.15 -13.57
CA SER A 161 3.77 11.48 -13.86
C SER A 161 2.62 11.44 -14.86
N ASP A 162 2.66 10.56 -15.85
CA ASP A 162 1.62 10.45 -16.86
C ASP A 162 0.37 9.81 -16.26
N ILE A 163 0.56 8.80 -15.41
CA ILE A 163 -0.53 8.17 -14.65
C ILE A 163 -1.15 9.16 -13.65
N ILE A 164 -0.34 9.98 -12.96
CA ILE A 164 -0.84 11.05 -12.10
C ILE A 164 -1.64 12.07 -12.91
N SER A 165 -1.16 12.47 -14.10
CA SER A 165 -1.90 13.38 -14.98
C SER A 165 -3.26 12.81 -15.37
N LYS A 166 -3.33 11.53 -15.73
CA LYS A 166 -4.58 10.83 -16.05
C LYS A 166 -5.53 10.76 -14.85
N TRP A 167 -5.00 10.49 -13.65
CA TRP A 167 -5.77 10.52 -12.41
C TRP A 167 -6.36 11.91 -12.14
N ASP A 168 -5.52 12.95 -12.25
CA ASP A 168 -5.88 14.34 -12.00
C ASP A 168 -6.90 14.85 -13.02
N GLU A 169 -6.81 14.41 -14.28
CA GLU A 169 -7.77 14.77 -15.32
C GLU A 169 -9.19 14.29 -14.97
N ILE A 170 -9.37 13.03 -14.59
CA ILE A 170 -10.70 12.53 -14.19
C ILE A 170 -11.15 13.18 -12.89
N HIS A 171 -10.23 13.38 -11.92
CA HIS A 171 -10.55 14.08 -10.66
C HIS A 171 -11.08 15.50 -10.90
N ASN A 172 -10.37 16.27 -11.74
CA ASN A 172 -10.73 17.65 -12.05
C ASN A 172 -12.02 17.72 -12.87
N TYR A 173 -12.24 16.78 -13.79
CA TYR A 173 -13.50 16.65 -14.50
C TYR A 173 -14.67 16.42 -13.54
N LEU A 174 -14.52 15.51 -12.57
CA LEU A 174 -15.52 15.27 -11.53
C LEU A 174 -15.81 16.52 -10.69
N LYS A 175 -14.76 17.22 -10.24
CA LYS A 175 -14.90 18.44 -9.41
C LYS A 175 -15.59 19.59 -10.15
N SER A 176 -15.29 19.75 -11.44
CA SER A 176 -15.80 20.84 -12.27
C SER A 176 -17.23 20.62 -12.76
N HIS A 177 -17.63 19.37 -13.05
CA HIS A 177 -18.92 19.07 -13.66
C HIS A 177 -19.96 18.49 -12.69
N TYR A 178 -19.53 17.98 -11.54
CA TYR A 178 -20.41 17.29 -10.61
C TYR A 178 -20.31 17.86 -9.19
N ASP A 179 -21.40 17.65 -8.45
CA ASP A 179 -21.48 17.93 -7.02
C ASP A 179 -21.46 16.61 -6.23
N LEU A 180 -20.25 16.04 -6.07
CA LEU A 180 -20.00 14.75 -5.42
C LEU A 180 -19.19 14.92 -4.14
N SER A 181 -19.53 14.13 -3.12
CA SER A 181 -18.68 13.95 -1.95
C SER A 181 -17.66 12.85 -2.20
N THR A 182 -16.51 12.94 -1.51
CA THR A 182 -15.42 11.96 -1.60
C THR A 182 -15.24 11.25 -0.26
N ILE A 183 -14.99 9.95 -0.31
CA ILE A 183 -14.58 9.17 0.86
C ILE A 183 -13.39 8.27 0.50
N ILE A 184 -12.32 8.36 1.28
CA ILE A 184 -11.21 7.40 1.23
C ILE A 184 -11.54 6.26 2.19
N ARG A 185 -11.50 5.02 1.69
CA ARG A 185 -11.85 3.84 2.51
C ARG A 185 -11.01 2.64 2.15
N PHE A 186 -10.80 1.77 3.13
CA PHE A 186 -10.17 0.48 2.93
C PHE A 186 -11.20 -0.54 2.41
N GLY A 187 -11.06 -0.95 1.16
CA GLY A 187 -11.96 -1.89 0.47
C GLY A 187 -11.74 -3.36 0.83
N GLY A 188 -10.72 -3.69 1.63
CA GLY A 188 -10.41 -5.06 2.03
C GLY A 188 -9.11 -5.59 1.44
N LYS A 189 -8.82 -6.87 1.69
CA LYS A 189 -7.54 -7.51 1.32
C LYS A 189 -7.31 -7.60 -0.19
N ASP A 190 -8.38 -7.55 -0.98
CA ASP A 190 -8.34 -7.71 -2.43
C ASP A 190 -8.31 -6.35 -3.16
N TYR A 191 -8.68 -5.26 -2.48
CA TYR A 191 -8.84 -3.94 -3.09
C TYR A 191 -7.92 -2.87 -2.52
N GLY A 192 -7.51 -2.98 -1.25
CA GLY A 192 -6.70 -1.97 -0.59
C GLY A 192 -7.46 -0.67 -0.30
N TRP A 193 -6.72 0.41 -0.09
CA TRP A 193 -7.27 1.76 -0.02
C TRP A 193 -7.77 2.22 -1.39
N GLY A 194 -8.80 3.06 -1.39
CA GLY A 194 -9.31 3.70 -2.59
C GLY A 194 -10.17 4.91 -2.26
N ILE A 195 -10.36 5.78 -3.24
CA ILE A 195 -11.23 6.95 -3.15
C ILE A 195 -12.55 6.67 -3.88
N ASN A 196 -13.66 6.98 -3.23
CA ASN A 196 -15.00 6.84 -3.79
C ASN A 196 -15.67 8.21 -3.91
N TYR A 197 -16.14 8.54 -5.11
CA TYR A 197 -16.93 9.72 -5.39
C TYR A 197 -18.40 9.32 -5.42
N ARG A 198 -19.23 10.02 -4.64
CA ARG A 198 -20.60 9.61 -4.37
C ARG A 198 -21.58 10.77 -4.29
N LYS A 199 -22.85 10.48 -4.55
CA LYS A 199 -23.98 11.37 -4.28
C LYS A 199 -24.84 10.74 -3.19
N GLY A 200 -24.80 11.31 -1.99
CA GLY A 200 -25.38 10.69 -0.81
C GLY A 200 -24.81 9.28 -0.59
N SER A 201 -25.68 8.28 -0.48
CA SER A 201 -25.26 6.87 -0.33
C SER A 201 -24.82 6.21 -1.65
N LYS A 202 -25.14 6.77 -2.82
CA LYS A 202 -24.88 6.12 -4.12
C LYS A 202 -23.45 6.38 -4.60
N SER A 203 -22.68 5.31 -4.77
CA SER A 203 -21.38 5.35 -5.45
C SER A 203 -21.56 5.73 -6.92
N ILE A 204 -20.81 6.72 -7.39
CA ILE A 204 -20.77 7.11 -8.81
C ILE A 204 -19.56 6.46 -9.47
N ILE A 205 -18.38 6.65 -8.90
CA ILE A 205 -17.11 6.15 -9.42
C ILE A 205 -16.13 5.94 -8.26
N SER A 206 -15.29 4.91 -8.33
CA SER A 206 -14.21 4.70 -7.33
C SER A 206 -12.87 4.51 -8.02
N TYR A 207 -11.80 5.01 -7.41
CA TYR A 207 -10.43 4.74 -7.85
C TYR A 207 -9.69 3.92 -6.81
N HIS A 208 -8.87 2.99 -7.28
CA HIS A 208 -7.96 2.21 -6.46
C HIS A 208 -6.55 2.43 -7.01
N PRO A 209 -5.66 3.12 -6.27
CA PRO A 209 -4.30 3.34 -6.72
C PRO A 209 -3.53 2.03 -6.78
N GLU A 210 -2.77 1.86 -7.86
CA GLU A 210 -1.82 0.79 -8.11
C GLU A 210 -0.46 1.43 -8.36
N ARG A 211 0.66 0.72 -8.17
CA ARG A 211 1.95 1.25 -8.64
C ARG A 211 1.87 1.35 -10.16
N HIS A 212 2.21 2.52 -10.70
CA HIS A 212 2.23 2.84 -12.13
C HIS A 212 0.91 2.67 -12.88
N SER A 213 -0.21 2.55 -12.18
CA SER A 213 -1.55 2.49 -12.77
C SER A 213 -2.61 2.85 -11.74
N PHE A 214 -3.87 2.91 -12.13
CA PHE A 214 -4.96 2.85 -11.16
C PHE A 214 -6.16 2.14 -11.74
N THR A 215 -7.00 1.56 -10.89
CA THR A 215 -8.24 0.92 -11.34
C THR A 215 -9.44 1.78 -11.01
N VAL A 216 -10.20 2.14 -12.04
CA VAL A 216 -11.51 2.78 -11.95
C VAL A 216 -12.60 1.73 -11.86
N LEU A 217 -13.49 1.87 -10.89
CA LEU A 217 -14.71 1.09 -10.74
C LEU A 217 -15.93 1.94 -11.10
N LEU A 218 -16.68 1.48 -12.10
CA LEU A 218 -18.00 1.98 -12.48
C LEU A 218 -19.00 0.82 -12.41
N VAL A 219 -20.20 1.09 -11.86
CA VAL A 219 -21.26 0.08 -11.76
C VAL A 219 -22.42 0.51 -12.63
N PHE A 220 -22.78 -0.29 -13.63
CA PHE A 220 -23.84 0.03 -14.58
C PHE A 220 -25.07 -0.87 -14.41
N GLY A 221 -26.22 -0.26 -14.14
CA GLY A 221 -27.51 -0.93 -14.16
C GLY A 221 -28.05 -1.13 -15.58
N LYS A 222 -29.17 -1.84 -15.71
CA LYS A 222 -29.77 -2.19 -17.02
C LYS A 222 -29.96 -0.98 -17.95
N LYS A 223 -30.58 0.10 -17.47
CA LYS A 223 -30.81 1.32 -18.26
C LYS A 223 -29.51 2.01 -18.70
N GLU A 224 -28.50 2.01 -17.84
CA GLU A 224 -27.19 2.60 -18.14
C GLU A 224 -26.47 1.78 -19.22
N LEU A 225 -26.58 0.44 -19.19
CA LEU A 225 -26.03 -0.44 -20.23
C LEU A 225 -26.73 -0.25 -21.59
N GLU A 226 -28.05 -0.08 -21.61
CA GLU A 226 -28.80 0.24 -22.84
C GLU A 226 -28.33 1.57 -23.46
N MET A 227 -28.05 2.58 -22.63
CA MET A 227 -27.48 3.86 -23.09
C MET A 227 -26.05 3.70 -23.64
N ILE A 228 -25.21 2.89 -22.98
CA ILE A 228 -23.84 2.61 -23.43
C ILE A 228 -23.83 1.95 -24.81
N GLU A 229 -24.75 1.00 -25.06
CA GLU A 229 -24.86 0.33 -26.37
C GLU A 229 -25.14 1.34 -27.51
N GLY A 230 -25.97 2.36 -27.25
CA GLY A 230 -26.23 3.45 -28.19
C GLY A 230 -25.06 4.43 -28.39
N LEU A 231 -24.03 4.36 -27.54
CA LEU A 231 -22.84 5.22 -27.58
C LEU A 231 -21.57 4.47 -27.96
N LYS A 232 -21.64 3.20 -28.34
CA LYS A 232 -20.47 2.35 -28.60
C LYS A 232 -19.52 2.89 -29.68
N GLU A 233 -20.02 3.65 -30.66
CA GLU A 233 -19.19 4.28 -31.70
C GLU A 233 -18.34 5.45 -31.17
N LYS A 234 -18.68 5.96 -29.97
CA LYS A 234 -17.96 7.05 -29.29
C LYS A 234 -17.06 6.56 -28.16
N ILE A 235 -17.09 5.26 -27.85
CA ILE A 235 -16.33 4.63 -26.78
C ILE A 235 -15.30 3.71 -27.44
N SER A 236 -14.10 3.61 -26.87
CA SER A 236 -13.07 2.71 -27.42
C SER A 236 -13.55 1.25 -27.47
N GLU A 237 -13.09 0.51 -28.48
CA GLU A 237 -13.39 -0.91 -28.63
C GLU A 237 -12.93 -1.73 -27.41
N LYS A 238 -11.79 -1.37 -26.82
CA LYS A 238 -11.25 -1.96 -25.59
C LYS A 238 -12.26 -1.84 -24.43
N MET A 239 -12.78 -0.64 -24.20
CA MET A 239 -13.73 -0.38 -23.12
C MET A 239 -15.10 -1.05 -23.38
N VAL A 240 -15.62 -0.99 -24.61
CA VAL A 240 -16.87 -1.69 -24.98
C VAL A 240 -16.74 -3.19 -24.75
N THR A 241 -15.63 -3.79 -25.19
CA THR A 241 -15.34 -5.22 -25.00
C THR A 241 -15.27 -5.58 -23.51
N GLN A 242 -14.62 -4.74 -22.71
CA GLN A 242 -14.52 -4.94 -21.27
C GLN A 242 -15.91 -4.89 -20.59
N ILE A 243 -16.75 -3.91 -20.93
CA ILE A 243 -18.12 -3.80 -20.40
C ILE A 243 -18.95 -5.04 -20.79
N ASN A 244 -18.82 -5.50 -22.04
CA ASN A 244 -19.55 -6.67 -22.53
C ASN A 244 -19.16 -7.95 -21.79
N ASN A 245 -17.86 -8.17 -21.59
CA ASN A 245 -17.32 -9.33 -20.90
C ASN A 245 -17.46 -9.27 -19.36
N THR A 246 -17.78 -8.11 -18.80
CA THR A 246 -17.99 -7.95 -17.36
C THR A 246 -19.22 -8.73 -16.90
N HIS A 247 -19.07 -9.49 -15.81
CA HIS A 247 -20.15 -10.27 -15.21
C HIS A 247 -21.32 -9.39 -14.75
N GLN A 248 -22.54 -9.88 -15.00
CA GLN A 248 -23.78 -9.23 -14.59
C GLN A 248 -24.20 -9.71 -13.20
N TYR A 249 -24.16 -8.82 -12.21
CA TYR A 249 -24.72 -9.04 -10.88
C TYR A 249 -26.17 -8.53 -10.79
N HIS A 250 -26.84 -8.84 -9.68
CA HIS A 250 -28.20 -8.38 -9.39
C HIS A 250 -28.35 -6.85 -9.39
N ASP A 251 -27.27 -6.13 -9.04
CA ASP A 251 -27.21 -4.67 -8.93
C ASP A 251 -26.52 -3.97 -10.11
N GLY A 252 -26.04 -4.74 -11.10
CA GLY A 252 -25.42 -4.20 -12.32
C GLY A 252 -24.16 -4.94 -12.76
N LYS A 253 -23.51 -4.40 -13.79
CA LYS A 253 -22.15 -4.79 -14.18
C LYS A 253 -21.14 -3.92 -13.44
N TRP A 254 -20.25 -4.56 -12.69
CA TRP A 254 -19.17 -3.91 -11.97
C TRP A 254 -17.92 -3.89 -12.85
N VAL A 255 -17.75 -2.81 -13.60
CA VAL A 255 -16.69 -2.65 -14.59
C VAL A 255 -15.45 -2.09 -13.91
N TRP A 256 -14.42 -2.93 -13.79
CA TRP A 256 -13.11 -2.58 -13.23
C TRP A 256 -12.14 -2.28 -14.37
N ALA A 257 -11.99 -1.01 -14.74
CA ALA A 257 -11.12 -0.57 -15.81
C ALA A 257 -9.80 -0.05 -15.25
N ARG A 258 -8.69 -0.73 -15.58
CA ARG A 258 -7.36 -0.24 -15.29
C ARG A 258 -7.01 0.88 -16.25
N VAL A 259 -6.43 1.95 -15.71
CA VAL A 259 -5.84 3.08 -16.42
C VAL A 259 -4.34 2.95 -16.28
N ASP A 260 -3.70 2.72 -17.42
CA ASP A 260 -2.26 2.59 -17.63
C ASP A 260 -1.80 3.64 -18.66
N GLU A 261 -0.53 3.61 -19.05
CA GLU A 261 0.08 4.52 -20.03
C GLU A 261 -0.61 4.45 -21.40
N THR A 262 -1.23 3.32 -21.76
CA THR A 262 -1.93 3.11 -23.05
C THR A 262 -3.39 3.57 -23.04
N THR A 263 -3.92 3.95 -21.87
CA THR A 263 -5.36 4.19 -21.70
C THR A 263 -5.73 5.65 -21.98
N GLU A 264 -6.70 5.86 -22.87
CA GLU A 264 -7.32 7.17 -23.13
C GLU A 264 -8.42 7.48 -22.11
N ILE A 265 -8.55 8.75 -21.72
CA ILE A 265 -9.40 9.16 -20.58
C ILE A 265 -10.83 9.54 -20.99
N ASP A 266 -11.06 9.84 -22.27
CA ASP A 266 -12.36 10.31 -22.76
C ASP A 266 -13.48 9.29 -22.59
N ASP A 267 -13.18 7.99 -22.66
CA ASP A 267 -14.14 6.92 -22.36
C ASP A 267 -14.75 7.10 -20.97
N PHE A 268 -13.94 7.44 -19.96
CA PHE A 268 -14.43 7.64 -18.60
C PHE A 268 -15.36 8.84 -18.49
N LYS A 269 -15.11 9.92 -19.24
CA LYS A 269 -15.98 11.11 -19.26
C LYS A 269 -17.34 10.78 -19.86
N ILE A 270 -17.36 10.02 -20.97
CA ILE A 270 -18.60 9.55 -21.61
C ILE A 270 -19.40 8.64 -20.66
N LEU A 271 -18.72 7.64 -20.07
CA LEU A 271 -19.32 6.71 -19.13
C LEU A 271 -19.84 7.39 -17.86
N LEU A 272 -19.15 8.42 -17.38
CA LEU A 272 -19.61 9.26 -16.27
C LEU A 272 -20.90 10.00 -16.64
N GLY A 273 -21.00 10.53 -17.86
CA GLY A 273 -22.22 11.16 -18.38
C GLY A 273 -23.42 10.21 -18.39
N VAL A 274 -23.21 8.92 -18.70
CA VAL A 274 -24.25 7.89 -18.57
C VAL A 274 -24.61 7.64 -17.12
N LYS A 275 -23.61 7.59 -16.23
CA LYS A 275 -23.80 7.30 -14.79
C LYS A 275 -24.57 8.41 -14.08
N ARG A 276 -24.32 9.65 -14.48
CA ARG A 276 -24.92 10.85 -13.91
C ARG A 276 -24.78 12.01 -14.90
N ASN A 277 -25.84 12.79 -15.05
CA ASN A 277 -25.76 14.06 -15.78
C ASN A 277 -24.93 15.07 -14.98
N PRO A 278 -24.06 15.86 -15.64
CA PRO A 278 -23.40 17.00 -15.03
C PRO A 278 -24.39 17.96 -14.35
N GLU A 279 -23.98 18.53 -13.23
CA GLU A 279 -24.78 19.43 -12.40
C GLU A 279 -24.28 20.88 -12.44
N LYS A 280 -23.09 21.10 -13.00
CA LYS A 280 -22.40 22.38 -13.11
C LYS A 280 -22.13 22.71 -14.57
#